data_AF-A0A5Q4ZY91-F1
#
_entry.id   AF-A0A5Q4ZY91-F1
#
_cell.length_a   1.000
_cell.length_b   1.000
_cell.length_c   1.000
_cell.angle_alpha   90.00
_cell.angle_beta   90.00
_cell.angle_gamma   90.00
#
_symmetry.space_group_name_H-M   'P 1'
#
loop_
_entity.id
_entity.type
_entity.pdbx_description
1 polymer ?
#
loop_
_entity_poly.entity_id
_entity_poly.type
_entity_poly.pdbx_seq_one_letter_code
_entity_poly.pdbx_strand_id
1 'polypeptide(L)'
;MTIYCGVRAGDGISEFYKDTLMQNIKGVGPVAVVGYMSDETSIEMTQLWESPFEGDTAGNAGGKEKAAQVAQTLVGMTTKTSWNSKMVWGGAEALNFNIKLQFIAYSDAKVEVNDAIKYLMMMSSPNTGLTPLQAVPGVVKLNLGRRILTDVYIKSVSYNEAAPKTKDGFFTHNEIVLELSIDGALNASEVAVVFK
;
A
#
# COMPACT_ATOMS: atom_id res chain seq x y z
N MET A 1 -4.04 -16.82 22.46
CA MET A 1 -5.19 -15.93 22.56
C MET A 1 -4.87 -14.68 21.75
N THR A 2 -5.75 -14.26 20.83
CA THR A 2 -5.53 -13.06 20.00
C THR A 2 -5.88 -11.81 20.78
N ILE A 3 -5.00 -10.82 20.77
CA ILE A 3 -5.23 -9.52 21.39
C ILE A 3 -5.99 -8.66 20.39
N TYR A 4 -7.15 -8.16 20.78
CA TYR A 4 -7.97 -7.23 20.00
C TYR A 4 -7.87 -5.84 20.61
N CYS A 5 -7.64 -4.84 19.77
CA CYS A 5 -7.51 -3.45 20.16
C CYS A 5 -8.07 -2.54 19.06
N GLY A 6 -8.37 -1.29 19.42
CA GLY A 6 -9.05 -0.37 18.52
C GLY A 6 -10.56 -0.32 18.76
N VAL A 7 -11.34 -0.40 17.68
CA VAL A 7 -12.80 -0.36 17.72
C VAL A 7 -13.37 -1.48 18.59
N ARG A 8 -14.31 -1.11 19.47
CA ARG A 8 -15.00 -2.04 20.37
C ARG A 8 -15.85 -3.06 19.59
N ALA A 9 -15.82 -4.30 20.05
CA ALA A 9 -16.74 -5.34 19.55
C ALA A 9 -18.20 -4.98 19.91
N GLY A 10 -19.08 -4.88 18.90
CA GLY A 10 -20.51 -4.63 19.09
C GLY A 10 -20.91 -3.16 19.20
N ASP A 11 -20.14 -2.25 18.60
CA ASP A 11 -20.46 -0.82 18.43
C ASP A 11 -21.74 -0.53 17.61
N GLY A 12 -22.28 -1.52 16.90
CA GLY A 12 -23.44 -1.35 16.01
C GLY A 12 -23.11 -0.72 14.65
N ILE A 13 -21.83 -0.44 14.39
CA ILE A 13 -21.36 0.13 13.13
C ILE A 13 -21.04 -0.99 12.15
N SER A 14 -21.37 -0.74 10.88
CA SER A 14 -21.15 -1.69 9.79
C SER A 14 -19.69 -2.11 9.68
N GLU A 15 -19.47 -3.41 9.54
CA GLU A 15 -18.14 -4.01 9.33
C GLU A 15 -17.48 -3.58 8.02
N PHE A 16 -18.25 -3.04 7.08
CA PHE A 16 -17.75 -2.48 5.82
C PHE A 16 -17.06 -1.12 6.01
N TYR A 17 -17.27 -0.46 7.16
CA TYR A 17 -16.64 0.81 7.53
C TYR A 17 -15.43 0.61 8.47
N LYS A 18 -15.05 -0.66 8.69
CA LYS A 18 -13.96 -1.02 9.60
C LYS A 18 -12.86 -1.69 8.83
N ASP A 19 -11.64 -1.36 9.22
CA ASP A 19 -10.43 -1.95 8.68
C ASP A 19 -9.74 -2.72 9.78
N THR A 20 -9.29 -3.93 9.45
CA THR A 20 -8.61 -4.81 10.38
C THR A 20 -7.21 -5.14 9.88
N LEU A 21 -6.21 -4.86 10.72
CA LEU A 21 -4.83 -5.24 10.51
C LEU A 21 -4.48 -6.36 11.48
N MET A 22 -4.06 -7.51 10.95
CA MET A 22 -3.68 -8.67 11.76
C MET A 22 -2.22 -9.06 11.52
N GLN A 23 -1.48 -9.22 12.61
CA GLN A 23 -0.10 -9.72 12.55
C GLN A 23 0.23 -10.52 13.82
N ASN A 24 1.10 -11.53 13.66
CA ASN A 24 1.72 -12.19 14.80
C ASN A 24 3.02 -11.49 15.17
N ILE A 25 3.01 -10.72 16.26
CA ILE A 25 4.15 -9.93 16.71
C ILE A 25 5.01 -10.80 17.65
N LYS A 26 6.27 -11.00 17.31
CA LYS A 26 7.21 -11.77 18.13
C LYS A 26 7.38 -11.13 19.52
N GLY A 27 7.13 -11.89 20.57
CA GLY A 27 7.20 -11.43 21.97
C GLY A 27 5.86 -10.97 22.55
N VAL A 28 4.83 -10.76 21.72
CA VAL A 28 3.47 -10.39 22.16
C VAL A 28 2.47 -11.49 21.81
N GLY A 29 2.53 -12.01 20.57
CA GLY A 29 1.59 -12.98 20.03
C GLY A 29 0.71 -12.39 18.91
N PRO A 30 -0.40 -13.07 18.56
CA PRO A 30 -1.31 -12.59 17.52
C PRO A 30 -2.08 -11.35 18.00
N VAL A 31 -1.97 -10.26 17.22
CA VAL A 31 -2.63 -8.98 17.47
C VAL A 31 -3.51 -8.61 16.28
N ALA A 32 -4.72 -8.14 16.57
CA ALA A 32 -5.65 -7.56 15.61
C ALA A 32 -5.98 -6.12 16.04
N VAL A 33 -5.68 -5.16 15.16
CA VAL A 33 -6.04 -3.75 15.31
C VAL A 33 -7.23 -3.47 14.41
N VAL A 34 -8.30 -2.92 14.95
CA VAL A 34 -9.49 -2.53 14.17
C VAL A 34 -9.68 -1.02 14.24
N GLY A 35 -9.73 -0.33 13.10
CA GLY A 35 -9.97 1.11 13.02
C GLY A 35 -11.20 1.44 12.16
N TYR A 36 -11.80 2.61 12.36
CA TYR A 36 -12.80 3.13 11.43
C TYR A 36 -12.11 3.76 10.23
N MET A 37 -12.59 3.47 9.02
CA MET A 37 -12.07 4.11 7.81
C MET A 37 -12.49 5.58 7.80
N SER A 38 -11.57 6.51 7.55
CA SER A 38 -11.89 7.93 7.34
C SER A 38 -12.18 8.22 5.87
N ASP A 39 -12.94 9.28 5.60
CA ASP A 39 -13.50 9.68 4.30
C ASP A 39 -12.45 9.96 3.20
N GLU A 40 -11.16 9.97 3.55
CA GLU A 40 -10.04 10.28 2.65
C GLU A 40 -9.17 9.06 2.33
N THR A 41 -9.65 7.84 2.55
CA THR A 41 -8.91 6.63 2.18
C THR A 41 -8.98 6.40 0.67
N SER A 42 -7.85 6.58 -0.03
CA SER A 42 -7.72 6.32 -1.47
C SER A 42 -6.68 5.23 -1.76
N ILE A 43 -6.95 4.45 -2.81
CA ILE A 43 -6.05 3.40 -3.29
C ILE A 43 -5.72 3.71 -4.74
N GLU A 44 -4.44 3.87 -5.02
CA GLU A 44 -3.94 4.25 -6.33
C GLU A 44 -3.01 3.17 -6.85
N MET A 45 -3.29 2.65 -8.04
CA MET A 45 -2.41 1.70 -8.73
C MET A 45 -1.77 2.40 -9.92
N THR A 46 -0.46 2.62 -9.82
CA THR A 46 0.32 3.26 -10.89
C THR A 46 0.99 2.20 -11.77
N GLN A 47 0.82 2.33 -13.08
CA GLN A 47 1.46 1.47 -14.08
C GLN A 47 2.44 2.28 -14.92
N LEU A 48 3.64 1.73 -15.13
CA LEU A 48 4.68 2.38 -15.94
C LEU A 48 4.47 2.02 -17.41
N TRP A 49 4.05 3.01 -18.19
CA TRP A 49 3.93 2.92 -19.63
C TRP A 49 5.10 3.68 -20.26
N GLU A 50 6.00 2.96 -20.91
CA GLU A 50 7.15 3.57 -21.60
C GLU A 50 6.85 3.73 -23.09
N SER A 51 7.35 4.84 -23.65
CA SER A 51 7.30 5.06 -25.09
C SER A 51 8.49 4.35 -25.75
N PRO A 52 8.28 3.55 -26.81
CA PRO A 52 9.35 2.83 -27.49
C PRO A 52 10.41 3.73 -28.19
N PHE A 53 10.31 5.06 -28.07
CA PHE A 53 11.21 6.04 -28.70
C PHE A 53 12.04 6.86 -27.70
N GLU A 54 11.97 6.62 -26.39
CA GLU A 54 12.74 7.40 -25.39
C GLU A 54 14.28 7.23 -25.46
N GLY A 55 14.78 6.40 -26.39
CA GLY A 55 16.20 6.29 -26.73
C GLY A 55 16.57 6.72 -28.17
N ASP A 56 15.60 7.11 -29.01
CA ASP A 56 15.88 7.49 -30.40
C ASP A 56 16.02 9.02 -30.47
N THR A 57 17.12 9.53 -29.90
CA THR A 57 17.52 10.93 -30.15
C THR A 57 17.70 11.05 -31.66
N ALA A 58 16.91 11.91 -32.31
CA ALA A 58 16.97 12.26 -33.72
C ALA A 58 18.28 13.01 -34.09
N GLY A 59 19.44 12.49 -33.68
CA GLY A 59 20.70 13.20 -33.65
C GLY A 59 21.97 12.35 -33.50
N ASN A 60 21.93 11.02 -33.42
CA ASN A 60 23.16 10.22 -33.58
C ASN A 60 23.39 9.84 -35.05
N ALA A 61 23.66 10.88 -35.85
CA ALA A 61 24.16 10.74 -37.20
C ALA A 61 25.64 10.32 -37.16
N GLY A 62 25.92 9.03 -37.24
CA GLY A 62 27.27 8.57 -37.57
C GLY A 62 27.56 7.13 -37.20
N GLY A 63 27.57 6.23 -38.19
CA GLY A 63 28.38 5.01 -38.06
C GLY A 63 27.82 3.72 -38.65
N LYS A 64 27.54 3.71 -39.97
CA LYS A 64 27.69 2.52 -40.83
C LYS A 64 26.81 1.29 -40.53
N GLU A 65 25.53 1.35 -40.87
CA GLU A 65 24.74 0.16 -41.26
C GLU A 65 23.66 0.48 -42.33
N LYS A 66 23.79 1.62 -43.02
CA LYS A 66 22.87 2.10 -44.06
C LYS A 66 23.26 1.66 -45.48
N ALA A 67 23.19 0.36 -45.77
CA ALA A 67 23.22 -0.12 -47.17
C ALA A 67 22.09 -1.10 -47.53
N ALA A 68 21.43 -1.74 -46.56
CA ALA A 68 20.39 -2.73 -46.86
C ALA A 68 18.94 -2.18 -46.81
N GLN A 69 18.70 -0.97 -46.29
CA GLN A 69 17.34 -0.47 -45.98
C GLN A 69 16.82 0.66 -46.88
N VAL A 70 17.44 0.91 -48.03
CA VAL A 70 16.97 1.96 -48.97
C VAL A 70 16.01 1.40 -50.05
N ALA A 71 15.77 0.09 -50.08
CA ALA A 71 14.93 -0.56 -51.10
C ALA A 71 13.43 -0.72 -50.73
N GLN A 72 12.97 -0.18 -49.60
CA GLN A 72 11.58 -0.33 -49.14
C GLN A 72 10.83 1.01 -49.00
N THR A 73 11.13 1.95 -49.89
CA THR A 73 10.59 3.33 -49.82
C THR A 73 9.71 3.72 -51.00
N LEU A 74 9.16 2.78 -51.77
CA LEU A 74 8.43 3.11 -53.01
C LEU A 74 7.11 2.36 -53.26
N VAL A 75 6.54 1.68 -52.26
CA VAL A 75 5.18 1.11 -52.39
C VAL A 75 4.35 1.48 -51.16
N GLY A 76 3.40 2.38 -51.35
CA GLY A 76 2.18 2.46 -50.52
C GLY A 76 2.37 3.02 -49.13
N MET A 77 2.57 4.34 -49.05
CA MET A 77 2.31 5.15 -47.87
C MET A 77 0.93 4.82 -47.26
N THR A 78 0.81 4.93 -45.93
CA THR A 78 -0.39 4.70 -45.09
C THR A 78 -0.68 3.29 -44.57
N THR A 79 0.35 2.52 -44.17
CA THR A 79 0.16 1.41 -43.19
C THR A 79 1.17 1.42 -42.04
N LYS A 80 1.78 2.58 -41.73
CA LYS A 80 2.78 2.70 -40.64
C LYS A 80 2.35 3.56 -39.46
N THR A 81 1.20 4.23 -39.52
CA THR A 81 0.77 5.12 -38.43
C THR A 81 -0.04 4.42 -37.34
N SER A 82 -0.73 3.31 -37.65
CA SER A 82 -1.58 2.59 -36.66
C SER A 82 -0.83 1.60 -35.78
N TRP A 83 0.43 1.27 -36.11
CA TRP A 83 1.33 0.51 -35.23
C TRP A 83 2.23 1.42 -34.37
N ASN A 84 2.19 2.73 -34.59
CA ASN A 84 3.17 3.70 -34.09
C ASN A 84 2.77 4.42 -32.79
N SER A 85 1.90 3.81 -32.00
CA SER A 85 1.46 4.36 -30.70
C SER A 85 1.14 3.28 -29.67
N LYS A 86 1.63 2.04 -29.88
CA LYS A 86 1.52 1.02 -28.85
C LYS A 86 2.55 1.33 -27.78
N MET A 87 2.09 1.90 -26.68
CA MET A 87 2.86 1.98 -25.44
C MET A 87 3.33 0.57 -25.09
N VAL A 88 4.62 0.44 -24.77
CA VAL A 88 5.19 -0.83 -24.33
C VAL A 88 5.08 -0.84 -22.82
N TRP A 89 4.56 -1.92 -22.26
CA TRP A 89 4.51 -2.09 -20.81
C TRP A 89 5.94 -2.29 -20.29
N GLY A 90 6.42 -1.35 -19.48
CA GLY A 90 7.78 -1.36 -18.91
C GLY A 90 7.87 -2.04 -17.53
N GLY A 91 6.71 -2.39 -16.96
CA GLY A 91 6.58 -2.96 -15.62
C GLY A 91 5.47 -2.30 -14.82
N ALA A 92 5.33 -2.69 -13.56
CA ALA A 92 4.49 -1.97 -12.60
C ALA A 92 5.29 -1.74 -11.31
N GLU A 93 5.02 -0.61 -10.66
CA GLU A 93 5.58 -0.35 -9.33
C GLU A 93 4.80 -1.17 -8.29
N ALA A 94 5.43 -1.44 -7.14
CA ALA A 94 4.72 -2.03 -6.01
C ALA A 94 3.54 -1.13 -5.62
N LEU A 95 2.36 -1.75 -5.43
CA LEU A 95 1.16 -1.01 -5.08
C LEU A 95 1.34 -0.36 -3.70
N ASN A 96 1.43 0.96 -3.69
CA ASN A 96 1.50 1.78 -2.48
C ASN A 96 0.18 2.53 -2.32
N PHE A 97 -0.39 2.48 -1.13
CA PHE A 97 -1.62 3.21 -0.83
C PHE A 97 -1.65 3.67 0.60
N ASN A 98 -2.43 4.73 0.85
CA ASN A 98 -2.57 5.33 2.15
C ASN A 98 -3.94 5.02 2.72
N ILE A 99 -4.00 4.58 3.98
CA ILE A 99 -5.26 4.41 4.69
C ILE A 99 -5.27 5.33 5.90
N LYS A 100 -6.41 6.00 6.11
CA LYS A 100 -6.63 6.84 7.28
C LYS A 100 -7.62 6.16 8.21
N LEU A 101 -7.16 5.81 9.40
CA LEU A 101 -7.93 5.14 10.42
C LEU A 101 -8.26 6.09 11.56
N GLN A 102 -9.53 6.19 11.91
CA GLN A 102 -9.99 6.96 13.06
C GLN A 102 -10.23 6.02 14.25
N PHE A 103 -9.66 6.39 15.40
CA PHE A 103 -9.85 5.71 16.67
C PHE A 103 -10.56 6.65 17.64
N ILE A 104 -11.61 6.15 18.28
CA ILE A 104 -12.42 6.88 19.25
C ILE A 104 -12.63 5.98 20.46
N ALA A 105 -12.32 6.49 21.64
CA ALA A 105 -12.54 5.82 22.90
C ALA A 105 -13.99 5.98 23.35
N TYR A 106 -14.69 4.86 23.55
CA TYR A 106 -16.02 4.79 24.13
C TYR A 106 -15.99 4.30 25.59
N SER A 107 -15.13 3.33 25.90
CA SER A 107 -15.10 2.68 27.21
C SER A 107 -13.73 2.67 27.83
N ASP A 108 -12.70 2.32 27.06
CA ASP A 108 -11.32 2.23 27.55
C ASP A 108 -10.37 2.83 26.53
N ALA A 109 -10.01 4.10 26.76
CA ALA A 109 -9.09 4.86 25.92
C ALA A 109 -7.71 4.19 25.77
N LYS A 110 -7.29 3.40 26.76
CA LYS A 110 -6.02 2.70 26.69
C LYS A 110 -6.07 1.62 25.62
N VAL A 111 -7.06 0.72 25.68
CA VAL A 111 -7.17 -0.41 24.75
C VAL A 111 -7.66 0.04 23.36
N GLU A 112 -8.58 1.00 23.32
CA GLU A 112 -9.27 1.41 22.09
C GLU A 112 -8.45 2.38 21.23
N VAL A 113 -7.52 3.13 21.82
CA VAL A 113 -6.73 4.12 21.08
C VAL A 113 -5.23 3.89 21.26
N ASN A 114 -4.73 3.85 22.50
CA ASN A 114 -3.30 3.90 22.75
C ASN A 114 -2.60 2.58 22.44
N ASP A 115 -3.19 1.46 22.85
CA ASP A 115 -2.68 0.13 22.53
C ASP A 115 -2.79 -0.13 21.03
N ALA A 116 -3.84 0.35 20.36
CA ALA A 116 -3.95 0.30 18.90
C ALA A 116 -2.79 1.04 18.21
N ILE A 117 -2.52 2.30 18.58
CA ILE A 117 -1.37 3.08 18.07
C ILE A 117 -0.06 2.33 18.34
N LYS A 118 0.14 1.85 19.57
CA LYS A 118 1.34 1.12 19.96
C LYS A 118 1.55 -0.12 19.11
N TYR A 119 0.51 -0.91 18.88
CA TYR A 119 0.65 -2.13 18.08
C TYR A 119 0.88 -1.82 16.61
N LEU A 120 0.24 -0.80 16.03
CA LEU A 120 0.54 -0.38 14.66
C LEU A 120 2.00 0.03 14.49
N MET A 121 2.55 0.78 15.46
CA MET A 121 3.98 1.13 15.50
C MET A 121 4.88 -0.10 15.62
N MET A 122 4.48 -1.10 16.41
CA MET A 122 5.22 -2.35 16.52
C MET A 122 5.16 -3.16 15.21
N MET A 123 4.03 -3.14 14.51
CA MET A 123 3.86 -3.82 13.22
C MET A 123 4.70 -3.19 12.10
N SER A 124 4.90 -1.87 12.13
CA SER A 124 5.80 -1.18 11.18
C SER A 124 7.28 -1.36 11.53
N SER A 125 7.60 -1.54 12.81
CA SER A 125 9.00 -1.67 13.22
C SER A 125 9.57 -3.05 12.86
N PRO A 126 10.74 -3.14 12.20
CA PRO A 126 11.39 -4.41 11.96
C PRO A 126 11.94 -4.97 13.28
N ASN A 127 11.81 -6.28 13.47
CA ASN A 127 12.40 -6.94 14.63
C ASN A 127 13.88 -7.24 14.35
N THR A 128 14.77 -6.37 14.79
CA THR A 128 16.21 -6.57 14.70
C THR A 128 16.64 -7.60 15.75
N GLY A 129 16.94 -8.82 15.31
CA GLY A 129 17.75 -9.74 16.08
C GLY A 129 19.21 -9.25 16.20
N LEU A 130 20.03 -9.97 16.97
CA LEU A 130 21.47 -9.71 17.18
C LEU A 130 22.31 -9.61 15.87
N THR A 131 21.75 -9.99 14.72
CA THR A 131 22.39 -9.91 13.41
C THR A 131 21.80 -8.73 12.60
N PRO A 132 22.58 -7.66 12.34
CA PRO A 132 22.11 -6.44 11.67
C PRO A 132 21.82 -6.57 10.16
N LEU A 133 21.88 -7.78 9.59
CA LEU A 133 22.05 -7.93 8.14
C LEU A 133 20.77 -7.96 7.31
N GLN A 134 19.58 -8.16 7.89
CA GLN A 134 18.31 -8.08 7.16
C GLN A 134 17.13 -8.15 8.14
N ALA A 135 16.72 -7.01 8.69
CA ALA A 135 15.49 -6.92 9.47
C ALA A 135 14.41 -6.24 8.62
N VAL A 136 13.63 -7.05 7.91
CA VAL A 136 12.44 -6.59 7.18
C VAL A 136 11.25 -6.62 8.15
N PRO A 137 10.35 -5.62 8.14
CA PRO A 137 9.10 -5.67 8.90
C PRO A 137 8.29 -6.93 8.56
N GLY A 138 7.51 -7.41 9.51
CA GLY A 138 6.64 -8.56 9.25
C GLY A 138 5.53 -8.21 8.26
N VAL A 139 5.03 -9.22 7.55
CA VAL A 139 3.81 -9.10 6.74
C VAL A 139 2.61 -8.85 7.66
N VAL A 140 1.73 -7.94 7.28
CA VAL A 140 0.47 -7.64 7.97
C VAL A 140 -0.68 -8.05 7.05
N LYS A 141 -1.65 -8.79 7.59
CA LYS A 141 -2.87 -9.12 6.85
C LYS A 141 -3.83 -7.96 6.98
N LEU A 142 -4.12 -7.30 5.86
CA LEU A 142 -5.09 -6.23 5.77
C LEU A 142 -6.45 -6.78 5.33
N ASN A 143 -7.48 -6.38 6.05
CA ASN A 143 -8.86 -6.49 5.61
C ASN A 143 -9.49 -5.08 5.62
N LEU A 144 -9.64 -4.50 4.43
CA LEU A 144 -10.21 -3.18 4.24
C LEU A 144 -11.70 -3.28 3.91
N GLY A 145 -12.58 -2.93 4.86
CA GLY A 145 -14.03 -2.96 4.68
C GLY A 145 -14.60 -4.25 4.07
N ARG A 146 -13.94 -5.41 4.25
CA ARG A 146 -14.24 -6.71 3.60
C ARG A 146 -14.13 -6.75 2.07
N ARG A 147 -13.70 -5.67 1.44
CA ARG A 147 -13.52 -5.55 -0.01
C ARG A 147 -12.11 -5.87 -0.43
N ILE A 148 -11.12 -5.47 0.36
CA ILE A 148 -9.70 -5.71 0.04
C ILE A 148 -9.10 -6.60 1.10
N LEU A 149 -8.69 -7.80 0.69
CA LEU A 149 -8.03 -8.76 1.55
C LEU A 149 -6.68 -9.08 0.96
N THR A 150 -5.63 -8.52 1.55
CA THR A 150 -4.28 -8.67 1.03
C THR A 150 -3.22 -8.59 2.12
N ASP A 151 -2.06 -9.13 1.80
CA ASP A 151 -0.88 -9.09 2.65
C ASP A 151 -0.08 -7.83 2.28
N VAL A 152 0.22 -7.00 3.29
CA VAL A 152 0.88 -5.71 3.13
C VAL A 152 2.02 -5.52 4.11
N TYR A 153 2.92 -4.60 3.78
CA TYR A 153 3.92 -4.04 4.69
C TYR A 153 3.55 -2.62 5.05
N ILE A 154 3.66 -2.29 6.34
CA ILE A 154 3.49 -0.92 6.83
C ILE A 154 4.82 -0.18 6.68
N LYS A 155 4.85 0.84 5.84
CA LYS A 155 6.03 1.69 5.60
C LYS A 155 6.13 2.81 6.62
N SER A 156 5.01 3.44 6.94
CA SER A 156 4.95 4.54 7.90
C SER A 156 3.64 4.54 8.67
N VAL A 157 3.72 5.03 9.90
CA VAL A 157 2.58 5.25 10.81
C VAL A 157 2.71 6.66 11.35
N SER A 158 1.71 7.50 11.09
CA SER A 158 1.65 8.87 11.61
C SER A 158 0.38 9.03 12.45
N TYR A 159 0.50 9.72 13.58
CA TYR A 159 -0.61 10.00 14.49
C TYR A 159 -0.43 11.38 15.10
N ASN A 160 -1.52 11.98 15.58
CA ASN A 160 -1.48 13.30 16.18
C ASN A 160 -1.19 13.23 17.68
N GLU A 161 0.02 13.60 18.11
CA GLU A 161 0.42 13.63 19.52
C GLU A 161 -0.29 14.72 20.33
N ALA A 162 -0.78 15.78 19.67
CA ALA A 162 -1.54 16.85 20.29
C ALA A 162 -3.03 16.54 20.44
N ALA A 163 -3.46 15.33 20.07
CA ALA A 163 -4.85 14.92 20.18
C ALA A 163 -5.33 14.94 21.65
N PRO A 164 -6.64 15.16 21.91
CA PRO A 164 -7.17 15.25 23.27
C PRO A 164 -6.88 14.00 24.10
N LYS A 165 -6.50 14.20 25.37
CA LYS A 165 -6.13 13.14 26.31
C LYS A 165 -7.10 13.11 27.49
N THR A 166 -7.34 11.92 28.02
CA THR A 166 -8.03 11.71 29.29
C THR A 166 -7.20 12.28 30.45
N LYS A 167 -7.80 12.34 31.64
CA LYS A 167 -7.09 12.71 32.87
C LYS A 167 -5.89 11.80 33.15
N ASP A 168 -5.97 10.54 32.71
CA ASP A 168 -4.91 9.54 32.87
C ASP A 168 -3.83 9.63 31.77
N GLY A 169 -3.95 10.59 30.85
CA GLY A 169 -2.97 10.85 29.79
C GLY A 169 -3.15 10.02 28.51
N PHE A 170 -4.23 9.25 28.40
CA PHE A 170 -4.54 8.43 27.22
C PHE A 170 -5.31 9.21 26.17
N PHE A 171 -4.98 9.07 24.89
CA PHE A 171 -5.78 9.68 23.81
C PHE A 171 -7.25 9.23 23.84
N THR A 172 -8.18 10.19 23.75
CA THR A 172 -9.62 9.90 23.61
C THR A 172 -10.04 9.71 22.16
N HIS A 173 -9.40 10.42 21.24
CA HIS A 173 -9.61 10.34 19.80
C HIS A 173 -8.27 10.54 19.10
N ASN A 174 -8.00 9.79 18.04
CA ASN A 174 -6.86 10.04 17.17
C ASN A 174 -7.14 9.57 15.74
N GLU A 175 -6.48 10.20 14.78
CA GLU A 175 -6.48 9.82 13.38
C GLU A 175 -5.08 9.36 13.01
N ILE A 176 -5.00 8.13 12.52
CA ILE A 176 -3.76 7.48 12.14
C ILE A 176 -3.71 7.38 10.63
N VAL A 177 -2.62 7.87 10.07
CA VAL A 177 -2.31 7.77 8.64
C VAL A 177 -1.28 6.65 8.47
N LEU A 178 -1.63 5.63 7.70
CA LEU A 178 -0.79 4.48 7.41
C LEU A 178 -0.43 4.45 5.93
N GLU A 179 0.86 4.37 5.62
CA GLU A 179 1.33 4.07 4.27
C GLU A 179 1.64 2.58 4.15
N LEU A 180 0.94 1.92 3.23
CA LEU A 180 1.00 0.48 3.02
C LEU A 180 1.60 0.18 1.65
N SER A 181 2.29 -0.94 1.56
CA SER A 181 2.90 -1.45 0.33
C SER A 181 2.63 -2.94 0.20
N ILE A 182 2.27 -3.39 -0.99
CA ILE A 182 2.27 -4.82 -1.33
C ILE A 182 3.69 -5.24 -1.71
N ASP A 183 3.99 -6.52 -1.54
CA ASP A 183 5.25 -7.11 -2.01
C ASP A 183 5.26 -7.22 -3.54
N GLY A 184 5.84 -6.22 -4.20
CA GLY A 184 6.03 -6.21 -5.65
C GLY A 184 4.82 -5.79 -6.48
N ALA A 185 5.00 -5.94 -7.79
CA ALA A 185 4.04 -5.55 -8.82
C ALA A 185 2.86 -6.52 -8.89
N LEU A 186 1.63 -6.01 -8.82
CA LEU A 186 0.43 -6.83 -9.01
C LEU A 186 0.17 -7.11 -10.50
N ASN A 187 -0.08 -8.38 -10.82
CA ASN A 187 -0.58 -8.78 -12.11
C ASN A 187 -2.11 -8.61 -12.19
N ALA A 188 -2.65 -8.49 -13.41
CA ALA A 188 -4.09 -8.33 -13.63
C ALA A 188 -4.94 -9.46 -12.99
N SER A 189 -4.42 -10.68 -12.93
CA SER A 189 -5.06 -11.82 -12.27
C SER A 189 -5.09 -11.71 -10.75
N GLU A 190 -4.09 -11.06 -10.15
CA GLU A 190 -3.96 -10.89 -8.69
C GLU A 190 -4.84 -9.74 -8.20
N VAL A 191 -5.03 -8.71 -9.03
CA VAL A 191 -5.99 -7.61 -8.75
C VAL A 191 -7.39 -8.17 -8.48
N ALA A 192 -7.87 -9.15 -9.25
CA ALA A 192 -9.19 -9.76 -9.03
C ALA A 192 -9.31 -10.56 -7.72
N VAL A 193 -8.18 -10.98 -7.13
CA VAL A 193 -8.15 -11.70 -5.84
C VAL A 193 -8.06 -10.72 -4.68
N VAL A 194 -7.27 -9.66 -4.85
CA VAL A 194 -7.05 -8.59 -3.87
C VAL A 194 -8.31 -7.74 -3.69
N PHE A 195 -8.97 -7.36 -4.79
CA PHE A 195 -10.19 -6.56 -4.80
C PHE A 195 -11.41 -7.47 -5.02
N LYS A 196 -12.20 -7.69 -3.97
CA LYS A 196 -13.46 -8.45 -3.97
C LYS A 196 -14.69 -7.56 -4.04
#